data_AF-A0A7W7PIY9-F1
#
_entry.id   AF-A0A7W7PIY9-F1
#
_cell.length_a   1.000
_cell.length_b   1.000
_cell.length_c   1.000
_cell.angle_alpha   90.00
_cell.angle_beta   90.00
_cell.angle_gamma   90.00
#
_symmetry.space_group_name_H-M   'P 1'
#
loop_
_entity.id
_entity.type
_entity.pdbx_description
1 polymer ?
#
loop_
_entity_poly.entity_id
_entity_poly.type
_entity_poly.pdbx_seq_one_letter_code
_entity_poly.pdbx_strand_id
1 'polypeptide(L)' 'MTAISLGMPSVPTKLADRRVSRKIQVGSVAVGGDAPVSVQSMTTTRTSDIGATLQ' A
#
# COMPACT_ATOMS: atom_id res chain seq x y z
N MET A 1 -30.90 -10.11 -19.06
CA MET A 1 -29.59 -10.25 -18.39
C MET A 1 -29.86 -10.41 -16.90
N THR A 2 -29.96 -11.64 -16.42
CA THR A 2 -30.27 -11.93 -15.01
C THR A 2 -29.00 -11.71 -14.19
N ALA A 3 -29.04 -10.81 -13.20
CA ALA A 3 -27.91 -10.58 -12.32
C ALA A 3 -27.64 -11.84 -11.48
N ILE A 4 -26.42 -12.38 -11.57
CA ILE A 4 -25.97 -13.49 -10.73
C ILE A 4 -25.45 -12.88 -9.43
N SER A 5 -26.12 -13.17 -8.31
CA SER A 5 -25.66 -12.73 -6.99
C SER A 5 -24.50 -13.62 -6.54
N LEU A 6 -23.31 -13.05 -6.42
CA LEU A 6 -22.07 -13.74 -6.04
C LEU A 6 -21.89 -13.87 -4.51
N GLY A 7 -22.86 -13.41 -3.71
CA GLY A 7 -22.73 -13.34 -2.25
C GLY A 7 -21.69 -12.33 -1.78
N MET A 8 -21.61 -12.12 -0.45
CA MET A 8 -20.54 -11.33 0.15
C MET A 8 -19.46 -12.26 0.73
N PRO A 9 -18.17 -12.00 0.48
CA PRO A 9 -17.10 -12.80 1.07
C PRO A 9 -17.12 -12.66 2.59
N SER A 10 -16.88 -13.76 3.31
CA SER A 10 -16.72 -13.71 4.76
C SER A 10 -15.44 -12.95 5.10
N VAL A 11 -15.57 -11.83 5.81
CA VAL A 11 -14.42 -11.08 6.32
C VAL A 11 -14.05 -11.58 7.72
N PRO A 12 -12.76 -11.78 8.03
CA PRO A 12 -12.34 -12.11 9.38
C PRO A 12 -12.70 -10.96 10.33
N THR A 13 -13.28 -11.29 11.48
CA THR A 13 -13.77 -10.34 12.49
C THR A 13 -12.66 -9.70 13.32
N LYS A 14 -11.42 -10.19 13.20
CA LYS A 14 -10.23 -9.68 13.88
C LYS A 14 -9.12 -9.42 12.87
N LEU A 15 -8.42 -8.30 13.02
CA LEU A 15 -7.23 -7.99 12.25
C LEU A 15 -6.10 -8.96 12.62
N ALA A 16 -5.44 -9.51 11.61
CA ALA A 16 -4.26 -10.34 11.81
C ALA A 16 -3.07 -9.48 12.25
N ASP A 17 -2.19 -10.05 13.06
CA ASP A 17 -0.94 -9.39 13.43
C ASP A 17 -0.04 -9.22 12.20
N ARG A 18 0.71 -8.10 12.15
CA ARG A 18 1.63 -7.82 11.05
C ARG A 18 2.77 -8.84 11.05
N ARG A 19 3.03 -9.48 9.91
CA ARG A 19 4.15 -10.42 9.75
C ARG A 19 5.49 -9.78 10.12
N VAL A 20 6.28 -10.46 10.96
CA VAL A 20 7.67 -10.08 11.24
C VAL A 20 8.51 -10.29 9.98
N SER A 21 8.92 -9.20 9.35
CA SER A 21 9.76 -9.20 8.15
C SER A 21 11.16 -8.66 8.44
N ARG A 22 12.09 -8.86 7.51
CA ARG A 22 13.38 -8.16 7.53
C ARG A 22 13.15 -6.65 7.44
N LYS A 23 13.82 -5.87 8.29
CA LYS A 23 13.86 -4.40 8.19
C LYS A 23 14.84 -3.98 7.09
N ILE A 24 14.41 -3.10 6.20
CA ILE A 24 15.23 -2.48 5.16
C ILE A 24 15.13 -0.95 5.24
N GLN A 25 16.05 -0.24 4.60
CA GLN A 25 16.04 1.23 4.48
C GLN A 25 15.72 1.65 3.05
N VAL A 26 14.76 2.55 2.89
CA VAL A 26 14.44 3.24 1.63
C VAL A 26 14.78 4.72 1.83
N GLY A 27 15.98 5.11 1.42
CA GLY A 27 16.54 6.40 1.83
C GLY A 27 16.68 6.45 3.36
N SER A 28 16.00 7.41 4.00
CA SER A 28 15.94 7.56 5.46
C SER A 28 14.76 6.82 6.12
N VAL A 29 13.91 6.13 5.36
CA VAL A 29 12.69 5.49 5.86
C VAL A 29 12.90 3.99 6.11
N ALA A 30 12.69 3.55 7.34
CA ALA A 30 12.73 2.13 7.70
C ALA A 30 11.42 1.42 7.33
N VAL A 31 11.52 0.28 6.62
CA VAL A 31 10.38 -0.52 6.19
C VAL A 31 10.52 -1.97 6.68
N GLY A 32 9.46 -2.51 7.29
CA GLY A 32 9.42 -3.87 7.81
C GLY A 32 9.89 -4.02 9.26
N GLY A 33 9.95 -5.27 9.73
CA GLY A 33 10.27 -5.59 11.12
C GLY A 33 9.32 -4.92 12.13
N ASP A 34 9.91 -4.21 13.08
CA ASP A 34 9.27 -3.40 14.12
C ASP A 34 8.97 -1.96 13.68
N ALA A 35 9.36 -1.54 12.47
CA ALA A 35 9.04 -0.20 11.98
C ALA A 35 7.54 -0.04 11.70
N PRO A 36 6.96 1.17 11.88
CA PRO A 36 5.57 1.45 11.50
C PRO A 36 5.25 1.12 10.02
N VAL A 37 3.97 1.01 9.68
CA VAL A 37 3.55 0.85 8.28
C VAL A 37 3.72 2.18 7.56
N SER A 38 4.61 2.21 6.55
CA SER A 38 4.84 3.39 5.71
C SER A 38 3.70 3.59 4.71
N VAL A 39 3.30 4.84 4.50
CA VAL A 39 2.38 5.24 3.43
C VAL A 39 3.17 5.60 2.18
N GLN A 40 2.73 5.13 1.02
CA GLN A 40 3.32 5.43 -0.28
C GLN A 40 2.23 5.88 -1.26
N SER A 41 2.61 6.71 -2.23
CA SER A 41 1.77 7.10 -3.36
C SER A 41 2.58 7.03 -4.66
N MET A 42 1.95 7.39 -5.78
CA MET A 42 2.54 7.46 -7.12
C MET A 42 2.03 8.69 -7.85
N THR A 43 2.92 9.43 -8.50
CA THR A 43 2.57 10.62 -9.29
C THR A 43 1.84 10.22 -10.58
N THR A 44 0.95 11.09 -11.04
CA THR A 44 0.16 10.87 -12.27
C THR A 44 0.65 11.71 -13.47
N THR A 45 1.59 12.63 -13.26
CA THR A 45 2.13 13.51 -14.30
C THR A 45 3.21 12.82 -15.13
N ARG A 46 3.54 13.38 -16.30
CA ARG A 46 4.62 12.85 -17.15
C ARG A 46 5.96 13.07 -16.47
N THR A 47 6.70 12.00 -16.15
CA THR A 47 7.97 12.09 -15.40
C THR A 47 9.02 12.98 -16.06
N SER A 48 8.99 13.12 -17.40
CA SER A 48 9.90 14.03 -18.11
C SER A 48 9.56 15.52 -17.92
N ASP A 49 8.32 15.83 -17.53
CA ASP A 49 7.90 17.18 -17.13
C ASP A 49 8.22 17.40 -15.66
N ILE A 50 9.40 17.97 -15.43
CA ILE A 50 9.96 18.21 -14.10
C ILE A 50 9.03 19.10 -13.26
N GLY A 51 8.45 20.13 -13.87
CA GLY A 51 7.60 21.09 -13.17
C GLY A 51 6.30 20.44 -12.70
N ALA A 52 5.68 19.62 -13.55
CA ALA A 52 4.44 18.93 -13.20
C ALA A 52 4.62 17.77 -12.22
N THR A 53 5.82 17.19 -12.09
CA THR A 53 6.07 16.08 -11.15
C THR A 53 6.50 16.56 -9.76
N LEU A 54 7.12 17.73 -9.63
CA LEU A 54 7.60 18.25 -8.36
C LEU A 54 6.58 19.09 -7.57
N GLN A 55 5.50 19.54 -8.20
CA GLN A 55 4.40 20.30 -7.59
C GLN A 55 3.25 19.38 -7.17
#